data_AF-A0A5A5RXM3-F1
#
_entry.id   AF-A0A5A5RXM3-F1
#
_cell.length_a   1.000
_cell.length_b   1.000
_cell.length_c   1.000
_cell.angle_alpha   90.00
_cell.angle_beta   90.00
_cell.angle_gamma   90.00
#
_symmetry.space_group_name_H-M   'P 1'
#
loop_
_entity.id
_entity.type
_entity.pdbx_description
1 polymer ?
#
loop_
_entity_poly.entity_id
_entity_poly.type
_entity_poly.pdbx_seq_one_letter_code
_entity_poly.pdbx_strand_id
1 'polypeptide(L)'
;MKKLPLILSVGSVALLLVGCPASNQANQSPPPTQETPIPSPSPLAAQPPAFSGAVQPATESTPPSASGFIPATDPDQKRAEINRGRRNKDPFASLDLQPNITITAEEKPPAGTPAATAAAPAARGNPPTPAAAPAARGNPPTPGRPIVKAPPPTPQPTEAEEVQVSGIFQLPTTPMAIVKAPGEATERRVIPGSTLSNGLILVKAINTDPDNPYIVLEQYGQTITRRLGDVVPEPAAAPQASISYNIPESGE
;
A
#
# COMPACT_ATOMS: atom_id res chain seq x y z
N MET A 1 64.75 25.29 34.95
CA MET A 1 63.81 25.52 36.07
C MET A 1 62.48 24.88 35.69
N LYS A 2 62.16 23.72 36.27
CA LYS A 2 61.04 23.47 37.21
C LYS A 2 59.67 23.13 36.53
N LYS A 3 59.39 21.82 36.47
CA LYS A 3 58.16 21.05 36.81
C LYS A 3 56.76 21.47 36.26
N LEU A 4 56.14 20.54 35.51
CA LEU A 4 54.74 19.97 35.51
C LEU A 4 53.67 20.55 36.50
N PRO A 5 52.36 20.16 36.47
CA PRO A 5 51.31 20.06 35.41
C PRO A 5 49.86 20.38 35.94
N LEU A 6 48.81 20.05 35.14
CA LEU A 6 47.49 19.45 35.56
C LEU A 6 46.51 20.23 36.49
N ILE A 7 45.27 20.54 36.03
CA ILE A 7 43.94 20.32 36.68
C ILE A 7 42.84 20.45 35.57
N LEU A 8 42.21 19.40 35.01
CA LEU A 8 41.07 18.59 35.48
C LEU A 8 39.82 19.40 35.94
N SER A 9 38.98 19.88 35.01
CA SER A 9 37.64 20.37 35.34
C SER A 9 36.61 19.25 35.17
N VAL A 10 36.34 18.60 36.29
CA VAL A 10 35.22 17.69 36.54
C VAL A 10 33.94 18.52 36.64
N GLY A 11 32.84 17.93 36.18
CA GLY A 11 31.54 18.56 36.04
C GLY A 11 30.90 19.07 37.33
N SER A 12 30.01 20.05 37.13
CA SER A 12 28.93 20.42 38.02
C SER A 12 27.86 21.14 37.21
N VAL A 13 26.79 20.42 36.86
CA VAL A 13 25.49 21.04 36.55
C VAL A 13 24.50 20.36 37.47
N ALA A 14 24.25 21.01 38.60
CA ALA A 14 23.21 20.67 39.55
C ALA A 14 22.28 21.89 39.71
N LEU A 15 20.97 21.60 39.77
CA LEU A 15 19.84 22.48 40.11
C LEU A 15 19.47 23.54 39.04
N LEU A 16 18.20 23.70 38.64
CA LEU A 16 17.04 23.95 39.50
C LEU A 16 15.71 23.45 38.88
N LEU A 17 15.01 22.60 39.62
CA LEU A 17 13.57 22.39 39.53
C LEU A 17 12.87 23.64 40.10
N VAL A 18 12.17 24.40 39.26
CA VAL A 18 11.24 25.45 39.73
C VAL A 18 9.83 24.90 39.61
N GLY A 19 9.31 24.42 40.74
CA GLY A 19 7.89 24.16 40.94
C GLY A 19 7.14 25.46 41.22
N CYS A 20 5.95 25.61 40.66
CA CYS A 20 5.02 26.67 41.06
C CYS A 20 4.48 26.39 42.47
N PRO A 21 4.50 27.39 43.39
CA PRO A 21 3.97 27.23 44.74
C PRO A 21 2.44 27.29 44.72
N ALA A 22 1.83 26.30 45.38
CA ALA A 22 0.48 26.37 45.88
C ALA A 22 0.45 27.32 47.09
N SER A 23 -0.26 28.45 46.98
CA SER A 23 -0.47 29.38 48.08
C SER A 23 -1.58 28.86 49.00
N ASN A 24 -1.17 28.34 50.16
CA ASN A 24 -2.01 28.21 51.35
C ASN A 24 -1.97 29.54 52.12
N GLN A 25 -3.11 30.22 52.23
CA GLN A 25 -3.32 31.25 53.24
C GLN A 25 -4.40 30.78 54.21
N ALA A 26 -3.96 30.46 55.42
CA ALA A 26 -4.81 30.18 56.56
C ALA A 26 -5.60 31.44 56.93
N ASN A 27 -6.93 31.35 57.06
CA ASN A 27 -7.61 31.40 58.37
C ASN A 27 -9.13 31.31 58.22
N GLN A 28 -9.73 30.53 59.13
CA GLN A 28 -11.14 30.53 59.56
C GLN A 28 -12.19 29.82 58.68
N SER A 29 -12.63 28.64 59.15
CA SER A 29 -13.97 28.11 58.88
C SER A 29 -14.99 28.66 59.89
N PRO A 30 -16.19 29.04 59.41
CA PRO A 30 -17.46 28.62 60.01
C PRO A 30 -18.22 27.63 59.09
N PRO A 31 -19.33 27.02 59.54
CA PRO A 31 -19.82 25.71 59.07
C PRO A 31 -20.42 25.73 57.64
N PRO A 32 -20.57 24.57 56.98
CA PRO A 32 -21.12 24.52 55.63
C PRO A 32 -22.63 24.78 55.65
N THR A 33 -23.04 25.94 55.12
CA THR A 33 -24.39 26.08 54.53
C THR A 33 -24.32 25.48 53.14
N GLN A 34 -25.11 24.43 52.92
CA GLN A 34 -25.32 23.79 51.63
C GLN A 34 -26.08 24.76 50.72
N GLU A 35 -25.38 25.45 49.82
CA GLU A 35 -26.01 26.14 48.70
C GLU A 35 -25.98 25.24 47.46
N THR A 36 -27.18 24.84 47.05
CA THR A 36 -27.50 24.22 45.76
C THR A 36 -26.88 25.04 44.62
N PRO A 37 -26.15 24.44 43.66
CA PRO A 37 -25.70 25.18 42.49
C PRO A 37 -26.91 25.56 41.63
N ILE A 38 -27.19 26.87 41.55
CA ILE A 38 -28.09 27.46 40.57
C ILE A 38 -27.40 27.34 39.20
N PRO A 39 -28.04 26.75 38.18
CA PRO A 39 -27.46 26.72 36.84
C PRO A 39 -27.39 28.15 36.29
N SER A 40 -26.17 28.55 35.90
CA SER A 40 -25.91 29.77 35.15
C SER A 40 -26.61 29.68 33.78
N PRO A 41 -27.46 30.65 33.38
CA PRO A 41 -28.10 30.60 32.08
C PRO A 41 -27.05 30.83 30.98
N SER A 42 -26.79 29.81 30.17
CA SER A 42 -26.03 29.98 28.92
C SER A 42 -26.78 30.94 27.99
N PRO A 43 -26.11 31.93 27.37
CA PRO A 43 -26.75 32.75 26.37
C PRO A 43 -27.12 31.88 25.16
N LEU A 44 -28.38 31.96 24.76
CA LEU A 44 -28.95 31.29 23.60
C LEU A 44 -28.15 31.69 22.34
N ALA A 45 -27.52 30.72 21.68
CA ALA A 45 -26.88 30.93 20.40
C ALA A 45 -27.92 31.43 19.38
N ALA A 46 -27.70 32.61 18.81
CA ALA A 46 -28.53 33.14 17.74
C ALA A 46 -28.48 32.18 16.55
N GLN A 47 -29.64 31.73 16.08
CA GLN A 47 -29.73 30.94 14.85
C GLN A 47 -29.31 31.80 13.65
N PRO A 48 -28.55 31.25 12.69
CA PRO A 48 -28.26 31.96 11.44
C PRO A 48 -29.56 32.21 10.66
N PRO A 49 -29.66 33.31 9.90
CA PRO A 49 -30.86 33.60 9.12
C PRO A 49 -31.14 32.47 8.12
N ALA A 50 -32.39 32.00 8.10
CA ALA A 50 -32.85 31.03 7.13
C ALA A 50 -32.88 31.66 5.73
N PHE A 51 -32.21 31.04 4.76
CA PHE A 51 -32.24 31.45 3.35
C PHE A 51 -33.61 31.10 2.74
N SER A 52 -34.56 32.02 2.82
CA SER A 52 -35.89 31.91 2.19
C SER A 52 -35.96 32.79 0.94
N GLY A 53 -35.15 32.47 -0.07
CA GLY A 53 -35.18 33.15 -1.36
C GLY A 53 -34.69 32.25 -2.48
N ALA A 54 -35.38 32.27 -3.62
CA ALA A 54 -34.91 31.61 -4.84
C ALA A 54 -33.58 32.26 -5.28
N VAL A 55 -32.58 31.44 -5.59
CA VAL A 55 -31.27 31.89 -6.05
C VAL A 55 -31.44 32.61 -7.39
N GLN A 56 -31.39 33.94 -7.38
CA GLN A 56 -31.29 34.70 -8.63
C GLN A 56 -29.90 34.48 -9.22
N PRO A 57 -29.77 34.23 -10.53
CA PRO A 57 -28.46 34.22 -11.18
C PRO A 57 -27.80 35.58 -10.98
N ALA A 58 -26.58 35.56 -10.45
CA ALA A 58 -25.80 36.77 -10.19
C ALA A 58 -25.65 37.56 -11.49
N THR A 59 -26.12 38.81 -11.48
CA THR A 59 -25.82 39.78 -12.54
C THR A 59 -24.31 39.94 -12.61
N GLU A 60 -23.76 39.79 -13.80
CA GLU A 60 -22.33 39.81 -14.09
C GLU A 60 -21.69 41.11 -13.58
N SER A 61 -20.98 41.02 -12.45
CA SER A 61 -20.24 42.14 -11.89
C SER A 61 -18.84 42.16 -12.49
N THR A 62 -18.54 43.14 -13.34
CA THR A 62 -17.17 43.42 -13.79
C THR A 62 -16.30 43.71 -12.55
N PRO A 63 -15.27 42.89 -12.26
CA PRO A 63 -14.45 43.12 -11.08
C PRO A 63 -13.62 44.41 -11.23
N PRO A 64 -13.45 45.20 -10.15
CA PRO A 64 -12.63 46.41 -10.21
C PRO A 64 -11.17 46.05 -10.43
N SER A 65 -10.56 46.63 -11.47
CA SER A 65 -9.12 46.47 -11.74
C SER A 65 -8.33 47.35 -10.78
N ALA A 66 -7.72 46.76 -9.76
CA ALA A 66 -6.79 47.44 -8.85
C ALA A 66 -5.42 47.64 -9.54
N SER A 67 -4.88 48.86 -9.49
CA SER A 67 -3.57 49.17 -10.06
C SER A 67 -2.45 48.39 -9.34
N GLY A 68 -1.54 47.79 -10.12
CA GLY A 68 -0.43 46.97 -9.61
C GLY A 68 -0.73 45.47 -9.52
N PHE A 69 -1.95 45.02 -9.85
CA PHE A 69 -2.31 43.61 -9.91
C PHE A 69 -2.51 43.14 -11.34
N ILE A 70 -2.16 41.88 -11.60
CA ILE A 70 -2.50 41.23 -12.87
C ILE A 70 -4.03 41.03 -12.86
N PRO A 71 -4.76 41.54 -13.86
CA PRO A 71 -6.20 41.39 -13.92
C PRO A 71 -6.59 39.92 -14.04
N ALA A 72 -7.74 39.56 -13.46
CA ALA A 72 -8.30 38.24 -13.64
C ALA A 72 -8.48 37.96 -15.14
N THR A 73 -8.02 36.79 -15.59
CA THR A 73 -8.24 36.37 -16.98
C THR A 73 -9.72 36.07 -17.17
N ASP A 74 -10.29 36.57 -18.26
CA ASP A 74 -11.65 36.25 -18.68
C ASP A 74 -11.82 34.71 -18.81
N PRO A 75 -12.78 34.09 -18.10
CA PRO A 75 -12.96 32.64 -18.09
C PRO A 75 -13.36 32.09 -19.46
N ASP A 76 -14.13 32.83 -20.25
CA ASP A 76 -14.58 32.39 -21.57
C ASP A 76 -13.47 32.55 -22.60
N GLN A 77 -12.67 33.62 -22.50
CA GLN A 77 -11.44 33.75 -23.28
C GLN A 77 -10.46 32.60 -22.98
N LYS A 78 -10.28 32.26 -21.70
CA LYS A 78 -9.41 31.16 -21.27
C LYS A 78 -9.94 29.79 -21.74
N ARG A 79 -11.24 29.56 -21.69
CA ARG A 79 -11.88 28.33 -22.23
C ARG A 79 -11.66 28.21 -23.74
N ALA A 80 -11.85 29.30 -24.48
CA ALA A 80 -11.64 29.30 -25.94
C ALA A 80 -10.18 28.98 -26.31
N GLU A 81 -9.22 29.50 -25.55
CA GLU A 81 -7.80 29.21 -25.73
C GLU A 81 -7.45 27.74 -25.45
N ILE A 82 -7.92 27.18 -24.33
CA ILE A 82 -7.72 25.77 -23.98
C ILE A 82 -8.28 24.85 -25.07
N ASN A 83 -9.48 25.15 -25.56
CA ASN A 83 -10.15 24.34 -26.58
C ASN A 83 -9.44 24.39 -27.95
N ARG A 84 -8.80 25.52 -28.31
CA ARG A 84 -7.96 25.59 -29.52
C ARG A 84 -6.68 24.76 -29.39
N GLY A 85 -6.04 24.75 -28.22
CA GLY A 85 -4.79 24.01 -28.00
C GLY A 85 -4.97 22.50 -27.93
N ARG A 86 -6.14 22.02 -27.49
CA ARG A 86 -6.41 20.59 -27.25
C ARG A 86 -6.80 19.79 -28.50
N ARG A 87 -7.46 20.39 -29.50
CA ARG A 87 -7.91 19.61 -30.68
C ARG A 87 -6.82 19.27 -31.68
N ASN A 88 -5.75 20.07 -31.76
CA ASN A 88 -4.78 19.99 -32.86
C ASN A 88 -3.42 19.44 -32.41
N LYS A 89 -3.27 19.13 -31.12
CA LYS A 89 -1.98 18.82 -30.49
C LYS A 89 -2.05 17.86 -29.31
N ASP A 90 -3.17 17.15 -29.15
CA ASP A 90 -3.32 16.12 -28.13
C ASP A 90 -2.80 14.78 -28.69
N PRO A 91 -1.66 14.26 -28.19
CA PRO A 91 -1.10 12.98 -28.63
C PRO A 91 -1.97 11.77 -28.25
N PHE A 92 -3.04 11.97 -27.48
CA PHE A 92 -4.03 10.94 -27.12
C PHE A 92 -5.37 11.09 -27.85
N ALA A 93 -5.53 12.08 -28.74
CA ALA A 93 -6.77 12.25 -29.51
C ALA A 93 -7.06 11.10 -30.50
N SER A 94 -6.07 10.27 -30.82
CA SER A 94 -6.20 9.15 -31.77
C SER A 94 -6.73 7.85 -31.14
N LEU A 95 -7.25 7.88 -29.92
CA LEU A 95 -7.85 6.69 -29.31
C LEU A 95 -9.36 6.68 -29.56
N ASP A 96 -9.75 6.16 -30.72
CA ASP A 96 -11.14 5.78 -31.02
C ASP A 96 -11.53 4.55 -30.18
N LEU A 97 -11.73 4.76 -28.88
CA LEU A 97 -12.24 3.72 -27.99
C LEU A 97 -13.74 3.59 -28.25
N GLN A 98 -14.12 2.57 -29.01
CA GLN A 98 -15.51 2.11 -29.05
C GLN A 98 -15.75 1.22 -27.84
N PRO A 99 -16.49 1.67 -26.80
CA PRO A 99 -16.83 0.79 -25.69
C PRO A 99 -17.76 -0.30 -26.21
N ASN A 100 -17.29 -1.55 -26.23
CA ASN A 100 -18.15 -2.70 -26.47
C ASN A 100 -18.86 -3.07 -25.16
N ILE A 101 -20.06 -2.53 -24.97
CA ILE A 101 -20.90 -2.85 -23.81
C ILE A 101 -21.61 -4.17 -24.09
N THR A 102 -21.04 -5.27 -23.58
CA THR A 102 -21.70 -6.58 -23.65
C THR A 102 -22.51 -6.77 -22.36
N ILE A 103 -23.83 -6.60 -22.43
CA ILE A 103 -24.72 -6.91 -21.31
C ILE A 103 -24.94 -8.42 -21.34
N THR A 104 -24.26 -9.15 -20.45
CA THR A 104 -24.55 -10.56 -20.21
C THR A 104 -25.94 -10.66 -19.60
N ALA A 105 -26.94 -11.01 -20.40
CA ALA A 105 -28.24 -11.45 -19.90
C ALA A 105 -28.04 -12.81 -19.21
N GLU A 106 -28.46 -12.91 -17.96
CA GLU A 106 -28.37 -14.11 -17.13
C GLU A 106 -29.26 -15.22 -17.74
N GLU A 107 -28.62 -16.25 -18.27
CA GLU A 107 -29.30 -17.44 -18.82
C GLU A 107 -29.77 -18.34 -17.67
N LYS A 108 -31.09 -18.51 -17.62
CA LYS A 108 -31.83 -19.37 -16.69
C LYS A 108 -31.35 -20.84 -16.80
N PRO A 109 -31.12 -21.54 -15.68
CA PRO A 109 -30.61 -22.91 -15.70
C PRO A 109 -31.63 -23.91 -16.29
N PRO A 110 -31.21 -24.86 -17.15
CA PRO A 110 -32.11 -25.85 -17.71
C PRO A 110 -32.49 -26.92 -16.68
N ALA A 111 -33.80 -27.12 -16.53
CA ALA A 111 -34.41 -28.22 -15.81
C ALA A 111 -34.13 -29.57 -16.51
N GLY A 112 -33.97 -30.62 -15.70
CA GLY A 112 -33.47 -31.93 -16.11
C GLY A 112 -34.39 -32.75 -17.02
N THR A 113 -33.83 -33.86 -17.50
CA THR A 113 -34.56 -34.95 -18.15
C THR A 113 -34.01 -36.29 -17.65
N PRO A 114 -34.85 -37.25 -17.23
CA PRO A 114 -34.42 -38.56 -16.73
C PRO A 114 -34.52 -39.71 -17.75
N ALA A 115 -33.72 -40.76 -17.48
CA ALA A 115 -33.87 -42.16 -17.89
C ALA A 115 -33.63 -42.50 -19.38
N ALA A 116 -33.11 -43.66 -19.80
CA ALA A 116 -32.48 -44.84 -19.20
C ALA A 116 -31.94 -45.68 -20.36
N THR A 117 -30.90 -46.50 -20.18
CA THR A 117 -30.75 -47.78 -20.91
C THR A 117 -29.81 -48.69 -20.12
N ALA A 118 -30.36 -49.80 -19.65
CA ALA A 118 -29.62 -50.98 -19.20
C ALA A 118 -29.70 -52.04 -20.31
N ALA A 119 -28.60 -52.73 -20.60
CA ALA A 119 -28.56 -54.16 -20.93
C ALA A 119 -27.12 -54.63 -21.22
N ALA A 120 -26.66 -55.63 -20.46
CA ALA A 120 -25.66 -56.64 -20.85
C ALA A 120 -26.45 -57.95 -21.20
N PRO A 121 -25.87 -59.14 -21.57
CA PRO A 121 -24.45 -59.56 -21.52
C PRO A 121 -23.94 -60.55 -22.63
N ALA A 122 -22.64 -60.92 -22.49
CA ALA A 122 -21.97 -62.21 -22.76
C ALA A 122 -21.65 -62.73 -24.19
N ALA A 123 -20.37 -63.08 -24.44
CA ALA A 123 -19.92 -64.45 -24.82
C ALA A 123 -18.39 -64.59 -24.90
N ARG A 124 -17.88 -65.75 -24.46
CA ARG A 124 -16.48 -66.21 -24.40
C ARG A 124 -16.00 -66.81 -25.74
N GLY A 125 -14.68 -66.77 -25.98
CA GLY A 125 -13.97 -67.71 -26.88
C GLY A 125 -12.51 -67.35 -27.15
N ASN A 126 -11.55 -68.15 -26.67
CA ASN A 126 -10.10 -68.13 -27.00
C ASN A 126 -9.77 -69.25 -28.04
N PRO A 127 -8.49 -69.53 -28.41
CA PRO A 127 -7.52 -68.85 -29.30
C PRO A 127 -7.10 -69.81 -30.49
N PRO A 128 -6.08 -69.51 -31.34
CA PRO A 128 -4.69 -69.89 -31.01
C PRO A 128 -3.57 -68.98 -31.59
N THR A 129 -2.37 -69.16 -31.06
CA THR A 129 -1.06 -68.64 -31.49
C THR A 129 -0.60 -69.18 -32.86
N PRO A 130 0.34 -68.48 -33.52
CA PRO A 130 1.62 -69.12 -33.82
C PRO A 130 2.85 -68.26 -33.50
N ALA A 131 3.88 -68.95 -33.04
CA ALA A 131 5.23 -68.44 -32.82
C ALA A 131 5.98 -68.21 -34.14
N ALA A 132 6.79 -67.15 -34.22
CA ALA A 132 8.06 -67.12 -34.94
C ALA A 132 8.80 -65.80 -34.65
N ALA A 133 10.00 -65.88 -34.06
CA ALA A 133 10.97 -64.80 -34.09
C ALA A 133 11.80 -64.91 -35.38
N PRO A 134 12.24 -63.77 -35.96
CA PRO A 134 13.65 -63.70 -36.31
C PRO A 134 14.32 -62.33 -36.01
N ALA A 135 15.56 -62.45 -35.53
CA ALA A 135 16.72 -61.56 -35.60
C ALA A 135 16.59 -60.04 -35.91
N ALA A 136 17.10 -59.27 -34.94
CA ALA A 136 17.95 -58.08 -35.04
C ALA A 136 17.97 -57.25 -36.35
N ARG A 137 17.41 -56.04 -36.27
CA ARG A 137 17.93 -54.85 -36.97
C ARG A 137 17.89 -53.65 -36.02
N GLY A 138 18.95 -52.86 -36.05
CA GLY A 138 19.32 -51.86 -35.05
C GLY A 138 18.25 -50.83 -34.73
N ASN A 139 18.22 -50.41 -33.46
CA ASN A 139 17.40 -49.32 -33.00
C ASN A 139 17.81 -48.03 -33.71
N PRO A 140 16.88 -47.27 -34.32
CA PRO A 140 17.18 -45.93 -34.80
C PRO A 140 17.57 -45.05 -33.60
N PRO A 141 18.49 -44.08 -33.77
CA PRO A 141 18.83 -43.16 -32.70
C PRO A 141 17.56 -42.40 -32.28
N THR A 142 17.17 -42.57 -31.03
CA THR A 142 16.10 -41.78 -30.42
C THR A 142 16.45 -40.30 -30.60
N PRO A 143 15.61 -39.47 -31.24
CA PRO A 143 15.86 -38.04 -31.32
C PRO A 143 16.04 -37.51 -29.91
N GLY A 144 17.21 -36.91 -29.63
CA GLY A 144 17.49 -36.30 -28.34
C GLY A 144 16.36 -35.33 -28.01
N ARG A 145 15.73 -35.51 -26.84
CA ARG A 145 14.70 -34.57 -26.37
C ARG A 145 15.32 -33.18 -26.38
N PRO A 146 14.65 -32.16 -26.94
CA PRO A 146 15.16 -30.80 -26.88
C PRO A 146 15.39 -30.47 -25.41
N ILE A 147 16.61 -30.01 -25.09
CA ILE A 147 16.95 -29.51 -23.78
C ILE A 147 16.17 -28.21 -23.63
N VAL A 148 14.97 -28.30 -23.04
CA VAL A 148 14.19 -27.12 -22.69
C VAL A 148 14.91 -26.49 -21.52
N LYS A 149 15.57 -25.36 -21.77
CA LYS A 149 16.15 -24.54 -20.70
C LYS A 149 15.02 -24.15 -19.75
N ALA A 150 15.17 -24.46 -18.47
CA ALA A 150 14.19 -24.09 -17.47
C ALA A 150 13.98 -22.56 -17.47
N PRO A 151 12.76 -22.07 -17.24
CA PRO A 151 12.50 -20.64 -17.10
C PRO A 151 13.37 -20.03 -15.99
N PRO A 152 13.73 -18.74 -16.10
CA PRO A 152 14.41 -18.05 -15.00
C PRO A 152 13.52 -18.07 -13.74
N PRO A 153 14.12 -18.09 -12.54
CA PRO A 153 13.35 -18.00 -11.29
C PRO A 153 12.61 -16.67 -11.21
N THR A 154 11.46 -16.67 -10.51
CA THR A 154 10.71 -15.44 -10.26
C THR A 154 11.50 -14.50 -9.33
N PRO A 155 11.39 -13.18 -9.52
CA PRO A 155 11.95 -12.20 -8.59
C PRO A 155 11.41 -12.41 -7.18
N GLN A 156 12.24 -12.12 -6.17
CA GLN A 156 11.84 -12.14 -4.76
C GLN A 156 11.27 -10.77 -4.34
N PRO A 157 10.35 -10.72 -3.36
CA PRO A 157 9.67 -9.50 -2.94
C PRO A 157 10.42 -8.82 -1.77
N THR A 158 11.74 -8.70 -1.91
CA THR A 158 12.63 -8.29 -0.80
C THR A 158 12.28 -6.91 -0.25
N GLU A 159 11.88 -5.96 -1.09
CA GLU A 159 11.53 -4.61 -0.60
C GLU A 159 10.23 -4.62 0.23
N ALA A 160 9.25 -5.43 -0.15
CA ALA A 160 8.01 -5.60 0.63
C ALA A 160 8.26 -6.27 1.98
N GLU A 161 9.25 -7.17 2.07
CA GLU A 161 9.69 -7.79 3.32
C GLU A 161 10.40 -6.79 4.24
N GLU A 162 11.06 -5.78 3.68
CA GLU A 162 11.78 -4.75 4.43
C GLU A 162 10.91 -3.55 4.85
N VAL A 163 9.63 -3.51 4.47
CA VAL A 163 8.72 -2.46 4.92
C VAL A 163 8.52 -2.54 6.44
N GLN A 164 8.85 -1.44 7.11
CA GLN A 164 8.61 -1.26 8.53
C GLN A 164 7.24 -0.63 8.74
N VAL A 165 6.47 -1.22 9.66
CA VAL A 165 5.13 -0.76 10.00
C VAL A 165 5.17 -0.22 11.42
N SER A 166 5.09 1.11 11.56
CA SER A 166 5.15 1.80 12.85
C SER A 166 3.78 2.05 13.46
N GLY A 167 2.71 1.99 12.66
CA GLY A 167 1.34 2.16 13.16
C GLY A 167 0.30 1.54 12.23
N ILE A 168 -0.76 0.98 12.81
CA ILE A 168 -1.97 0.55 12.10
C ILE A 168 -3.16 0.98 12.94
N PHE A 169 -4.14 1.65 12.32
CA PHE A 169 -5.34 2.12 13.01
C PHE A 169 -6.51 2.26 12.05
N GLN A 170 -7.72 2.12 12.61
CA GLN A 170 -8.97 2.30 11.88
C GLN A 170 -9.42 3.77 11.99
N LEU A 171 -9.60 4.45 10.85
CA LEU A 171 -10.35 5.71 10.79
C LEU A 171 -11.85 5.40 10.62
N PRO A 172 -12.78 6.35 10.80
CA PRO A 172 -14.21 6.08 10.71
C PRO A 172 -14.66 5.38 9.42
N THR A 173 -13.96 5.58 8.31
CA THR A 173 -14.34 5.05 6.99
C THR A 173 -13.28 4.16 6.34
N THR A 174 -12.03 4.17 6.80
CA THR A 174 -10.92 3.54 6.04
C THR A 174 -9.80 3.12 6.98
N PRO A 175 -9.28 1.89 6.86
CA PRO A 175 -8.10 1.48 7.63
C PRO A 175 -6.86 2.21 7.10
N MET A 176 -5.94 2.55 8.01
CA MET A 176 -4.73 3.30 7.71
C MET A 176 -3.51 2.68 8.41
N ALA A 177 -2.35 2.79 7.77
CA ALA A 177 -1.07 2.42 8.35
C ALA A 177 -0.05 3.55 8.21
N ILE A 178 0.92 3.59 9.12
CA ILE A 178 2.14 4.40 9.02
C ILE A 178 3.27 3.44 8.71
N VAL A 179 3.95 3.68 7.60
CA VAL A 179 4.99 2.78 7.09
C VAL A 179 6.22 3.55 6.65
N LYS A 180 7.37 2.88 6.80
CA LYS A 180 8.66 3.28 6.26
C LYS A 180 9.08 2.22 5.26
N ALA A 181 9.04 2.55 3.97
CA ALA A 181 9.43 1.63 2.92
C ALA A 181 10.93 1.78 2.57
N PRO A 182 11.57 0.72 2.03
CA PRO A 182 12.92 0.81 1.52
C PRO A 182 13.05 1.86 0.42
N GLY A 183 14.16 2.60 0.43
CA GLY A 183 14.43 3.68 -0.51
C GLY A 183 13.66 4.98 -0.25
N GLU A 184 12.75 5.02 0.73
CA GLU A 184 12.04 6.24 1.11
C GLU A 184 12.76 6.98 2.25
N ALA A 185 12.79 8.32 2.20
CA ALA A 185 13.51 9.13 3.19
C ALA A 185 12.73 9.33 4.49
N THR A 186 11.40 9.23 4.47
CA THR A 186 10.52 9.46 5.63
C THR A 186 9.48 8.36 5.76
N GLU A 187 8.88 8.24 6.96
CA GLU A 187 7.66 7.46 7.13
C GLU A 187 6.47 8.20 6.53
N ARG A 188 5.44 7.48 6.12
CA ARG A 188 4.19 8.08 5.62
C ARG A 188 2.97 7.23 5.89
N ARG A 189 1.82 7.89 5.80
CA ARG A 189 0.50 7.29 5.94
C ARG A 189 0.04 6.66 4.63
N VAL A 190 -0.53 5.47 4.71
CA VAL A 190 -1.06 4.72 3.57
C VAL A 190 -2.41 4.09 3.89
N ILE A 191 -3.19 3.90 2.83
CA ILE A 191 -4.48 3.18 2.80
C ILE A 191 -4.42 2.08 1.74
N PRO A 192 -5.37 1.12 1.71
CA PRO A 192 -5.45 0.16 0.61
C PRO A 192 -5.46 0.84 -0.77
N GLY A 193 -4.70 0.30 -1.72
CA GLY A 193 -4.45 0.89 -3.04
C GLY A 193 -3.27 1.86 -3.10
N SER A 194 -2.67 2.24 -1.97
CA SER A 194 -1.46 3.08 -1.97
C SER A 194 -0.25 2.31 -2.51
N THR A 195 0.69 3.02 -3.12
CA THR A 195 1.96 2.44 -3.59
C THR A 195 3.16 2.91 -2.75
N LEU A 196 4.13 2.02 -2.55
CA LEU A 196 5.40 2.24 -1.85
C LEU A 196 6.60 2.03 -2.78
N SER A 197 7.78 2.49 -2.36
CA SER A 197 9.07 2.28 -3.05
C SER A 197 9.00 2.64 -4.54
N ASN A 198 8.59 3.88 -4.82
CA ASN A 198 8.42 4.42 -6.18
C ASN A 198 7.46 3.62 -7.09
N GLY A 199 6.47 2.93 -6.52
CA GLY A 199 5.46 2.18 -7.28
C GLY A 199 5.71 0.68 -7.35
N LEU A 200 6.80 0.19 -6.76
CA LEU A 200 7.17 -1.23 -6.80
C LEU A 200 6.30 -2.10 -5.88
N ILE A 201 5.78 -1.52 -4.80
CA ILE A 201 4.97 -2.23 -3.81
C ILE A 201 3.56 -1.65 -3.79
N LEU A 202 2.54 -2.50 -3.81
CA LEU A 202 1.14 -2.13 -3.65
C LEU A 202 0.62 -2.54 -2.27
N VAL A 203 -0.08 -1.64 -1.58
CA VAL A 203 -0.84 -1.98 -0.37
C VAL A 203 -2.16 -2.61 -0.79
N LYS A 204 -2.32 -3.93 -0.62
CA LYS A 204 -3.58 -4.62 -0.95
C LYS A 204 -4.65 -4.42 0.10
N ALA A 205 -4.29 -4.57 1.37
CA ALA A 205 -5.23 -4.55 2.48
C ALA A 205 -4.53 -4.14 3.77
N ILE A 206 -5.32 -3.63 4.71
CA ILE A 206 -4.88 -3.32 6.07
C ILE A 206 -5.91 -3.94 7.00
N ASN A 207 -5.45 -4.82 7.90
CA ASN A 207 -6.25 -5.41 8.96
C ASN A 207 -5.95 -4.68 10.26
N THR A 208 -6.99 -4.15 10.89
CA THR A 208 -6.92 -3.34 12.12
C THR A 208 -7.47 -4.09 13.33
N ASP A 209 -7.47 -5.43 13.30
CA ASP A 209 -7.80 -6.26 14.46
C ASP A 209 -6.94 -5.82 15.65
N PRO A 210 -7.55 -5.51 16.81
CA PRO A 210 -6.83 -4.95 17.95
C PRO A 210 -5.79 -5.91 18.54
N ASP A 211 -5.99 -7.22 18.43
CA ASP A 211 -5.09 -8.21 19.02
C ASP A 211 -3.88 -8.44 18.11
N ASN A 212 -4.06 -8.29 16.80
CA ASN A 212 -3.02 -8.58 15.83
C ASN A 212 -3.18 -7.80 14.51
N PRO A 213 -2.86 -6.51 14.49
CA PRO A 213 -2.98 -5.70 13.28
C PRO A 213 -1.83 -5.99 12.29
N TYR A 214 -2.17 -6.00 11.00
CA TYR A 214 -1.19 -6.25 9.93
C TYR A 214 -1.56 -5.57 8.61
N ILE A 215 -0.57 -5.38 7.75
CA ILE A 215 -0.71 -4.89 6.38
C ILE A 215 -0.35 -5.98 5.39
N VAL A 216 -1.09 -6.03 4.28
CA VAL A 216 -0.86 -6.94 3.17
C VAL A 216 -0.30 -6.13 2.00
N LEU A 217 0.91 -6.48 1.58
CA LEU A 217 1.69 -5.84 0.54
C LEU A 217 1.81 -6.76 -0.66
N GLU A 218 1.91 -6.21 -1.86
CA GLU A 218 2.18 -6.95 -3.09
C GLU A 218 3.40 -6.39 -3.79
N GLN A 219 4.33 -7.27 -4.19
CA GLN A 219 5.46 -6.94 -5.03
C GLN A 219 5.68 -8.07 -6.03
N TYR A 220 5.80 -7.74 -7.31
CA TYR A 220 5.94 -8.73 -8.40
C TYR A 220 4.85 -9.82 -8.42
N GLY A 221 3.62 -9.49 -8.01
CA GLY A 221 2.51 -10.44 -7.89
C GLY A 221 2.58 -11.37 -6.68
N GLN A 222 3.61 -11.25 -5.83
CA GLN A 222 3.73 -11.99 -4.58
C GLN A 222 3.20 -11.16 -3.42
N THR A 223 2.46 -11.80 -2.50
CA THR A 223 1.82 -11.14 -1.37
C THR A 223 2.61 -11.37 -0.09
N ILE A 224 2.95 -10.29 0.61
CA ILE A 224 3.71 -10.27 1.86
C ILE A 224 2.86 -9.66 2.96
N THR A 225 2.86 -10.27 4.15
CA THR A 225 2.17 -9.75 5.32
C THR A 225 3.19 -9.19 6.31
N ARG A 226 3.01 -7.95 6.74
CA ARG A 226 3.83 -7.30 7.77
C ARG A 226 2.95 -6.91 8.95
N ARG A 227 3.36 -7.26 10.16
CA ARG A 227 2.67 -6.90 11.40
C ARG A 227 3.22 -5.60 11.94
N LEU A 228 2.43 -4.99 12.81
CA LEU A 228 2.87 -3.81 13.55
C LEU A 228 4.12 -4.13 14.38
N GLY A 229 5.20 -3.37 14.16
CA GLY A 229 6.46 -3.54 14.88
C GLY A 229 7.34 -4.72 14.42
N ASP A 230 7.00 -5.39 13.32
CA ASP A 230 7.88 -6.44 12.77
C ASP A 230 9.28 -5.87 12.47
N VAL A 231 10.29 -6.54 13.02
CA VAL A 231 11.68 -6.24 12.72
C VAL A 231 11.94 -6.56 11.25
N VAL A 232 12.72 -5.72 10.58
CA VAL A 232 13.18 -6.03 9.22
C VAL A 232 14.10 -7.24 9.29
N PRO A 233 13.83 -8.33 8.56
CA PRO A 233 14.75 -9.44 8.50
C PRO A 233 16.11 -8.94 7.99
N GLU A 234 17.18 -9.26 8.72
CA GLU A 234 18.55 -9.01 8.27
C GLU A 234 18.71 -9.67 6.89
N PRO A 235 19.18 -8.95 5.86
CA PRO A 235 19.32 -9.52 4.53
C PRO A 235 20.20 -10.77 4.63
N ALA A 236 19.68 -11.89 4.12
CA ALA A 236 20.42 -13.14 4.09
C ALA A 236 21.77 -12.89 3.41
N ALA A 237 22.86 -13.08 4.16
CA ALA A 237 24.21 -12.88 3.66
C ALA A 237 24.34 -13.62 2.32
N ALA A 238 24.63 -12.87 1.26
CA ALA A 238 24.89 -13.45 -0.04
C ALA A 238 25.94 -14.56 0.13
N PRO A 239 25.77 -15.75 -0.49
CA PRO A 239 26.78 -16.79 -0.41
C PRO A 239 28.08 -16.18 -0.94
N GLN A 240 29.03 -15.95 -0.02
CA GLN A 240 30.36 -15.51 -0.41
C GLN A 240 30.95 -16.65 -1.22
N ALA A 241 30.98 -16.48 -2.54
CA ALA A 241 31.75 -17.33 -3.42
C ALA A 241 33.22 -17.14 -3.01
N SER A 242 33.72 -18.04 -2.16
CA SER A 242 35.13 -18.16 -1.85
C SER A 242 35.84 -18.64 -3.12
N ILE A 243 36.34 -17.68 -3.90
CA ILE A 243 37.28 -17.95 -4.98
C ILE A 243 38.58 -18.42 -4.32
N SER A 244 38.77 -19.74 -4.26
CA SER A 244 40.03 -20.34 -3.85
C SER A 244 41.03 -20.17 -5.00
N TYR A 245 41.99 -19.26 -4.84
CA TYR A 245 43.15 -19.18 -5.72
C TYR A 245 44.14 -20.28 -5.32
N ASN A 246 44.17 -21.38 -6.07
CA ASN A 246 45.30 -22.30 -6.06
C ASN A 246 46.46 -21.63 -6.78
N ILE A 247 47.38 -21.03 -6.02
CA ILE A 247 48.67 -20.58 -6.54
C ILE A 247 49.59 -21.82 -6.53
N PRO A 248 50.04 -22.35 -7.68
CA PRO A 248 51.07 -23.37 -7.68
C PRO A 248 52.39 -22.72 -7.24
N GLU A 249 52.87 -23.13 -6.07
CA GLU A 249 54.21 -22.85 -5.58
C GLU A 249 55.22 -23.49 -6.54
N SER A 250 55.84 -22.68 -7.39
CA SER A 250 56.96 -23.09 -8.22
C SER A 250 58.18 -23.26 -7.31
N GLY A 251 58.55 -24.52 -7.06
CA GLY A 251 59.80 -24.86 -6.37
C GLY A 251 61.03 -24.44 -7.19
N GLU A 252 62.01 -23.88 -6.49
CA GLU A 252 63.42 -23.84 -6.89
C GLU A 252 64.14 -25.13 -6.49
#